data_AF-A0A9P8AL34-F1
#
_entry.id   AF-A0A9P8AL34-F1
#
_cell.length_a   1.000
_cell.length_b   1.000
_cell.length_c   1.000
_cell.angle_alpha   90.00
_cell.angle_beta   90.00
_cell.angle_gamma   90.00
#
_symmetry.space_group_name_H-M   'P 1'
#
loop_
_entity.id
_entity.type
_entity.pdbx_description
1 polymer ?
#
loop_
_entity_poly.entity_id
_entity_poly.type
_entity_poly.pdbx_seq_one_letter_code
_entity_poly.pdbx_strand_id
1 'polypeptide(L)'
;VLFHVHQRRPLKAPFNDFNELLRNPDSCITVPETSNLINIMLHAVYDISCSPFQPSIDTLMDAVRLSPKYDLQVKYISSSLPLFDDIRHRMPLLTYVVASSHEFEDLAIIASVHFLALDISTMSDEMVESINPIYLRRLFDLQTSRVNAFKRLLSVPPESHLATPECDFVAQKSLTRSWAFYADMTAGTIESTFQTLDSDVPCRL
;
A
#
# COMPACT_ATOMS: atom_id res chain seq x y z
N VAL A 1 -2.67 22.88 24.04
CA VAL A 1 -1.49 23.15 23.17
C VAL A 1 -1.88 24.28 22.22
N LEU A 2 -1.02 25.26 22.02
CA LEU A 2 -1.28 26.38 21.10
C LEU A 2 -0.43 26.21 19.85
N PHE A 3 -1.05 26.35 18.68
CA PHE A 3 -0.37 26.34 17.39
C PHE A 3 -0.48 27.73 16.77
N HIS A 4 0.66 28.31 16.40
CA HIS A 4 0.69 29.59 15.68
C HIS A 4 0.78 29.32 14.19
N VAL A 5 -0.21 29.78 13.44
CA VAL A 5 -0.34 29.55 12.00
C VAL A 5 -0.55 30.87 11.26
N HIS A 6 -0.12 30.92 10.01
CA HIS A 6 -0.31 32.06 9.13
C HIS A 6 -1.74 32.09 8.60
N GLN A 7 -2.43 33.22 8.77
CA GLN A 7 -3.80 33.42 8.29
C GLN A 7 -3.91 33.51 6.76
N ARG A 8 -2.84 33.98 6.11
CA ARG A 8 -2.68 33.98 4.65
C ARG A 8 -1.25 33.57 4.33
N ARG A 9 -1.08 32.43 3.65
CA ARG A 9 0.22 32.00 3.14
C ARG A 9 0.33 32.43 1.67
N PRO A 10 1.42 33.11 1.26
CA PRO A 10 1.66 33.35 -0.15
C PRO A 10 2.33 32.10 -0.72
N LEU A 11 1.60 31.18 -1.39
CA LEU A 11 2.19 30.23 -2.36
C LEU A 11 1.15 29.33 -3.08
N LYS A 12 1.26 29.36 -4.43
CA LYS A 12 0.89 28.42 -5.52
C LYS A 12 -0.45 27.66 -5.60
N ALA A 13 -1.25 27.51 -4.56
CA ALA A 13 -2.51 26.76 -4.67
C ALA A 13 -3.71 27.59 -4.18
N PRO A 14 -4.88 27.50 -4.84
CA PRO A 14 -6.10 28.04 -4.27
C PRO A 14 -6.42 27.23 -3.02
N PHE A 15 -6.27 27.88 -1.86
CA PHE A 15 -6.59 27.33 -0.55
C PHE A 15 -8.09 27.41 -0.30
N ASN A 16 -8.66 26.32 0.22
CA ASN A 16 -9.81 26.38 1.10
C ASN A 16 -9.25 26.33 2.52
N ASP A 17 -9.38 27.45 3.22
CA ASP A 17 -8.64 27.84 4.43
C ASP A 17 -9.01 27.01 5.68
N PHE A 18 -8.70 25.70 5.67
CA PHE A 18 -9.08 24.76 6.74
C PHE A 18 -10.60 24.78 6.97
N ASN A 19 -11.37 24.62 5.88
CA ASN A 19 -12.82 24.84 5.87
C ASN A 19 -13.23 26.24 6.35
N GLU A 20 -12.54 27.26 5.85
CA GLU A 20 -12.68 28.68 6.22
C GLU A 20 -12.40 29.03 7.68
N LEU A 21 -11.98 28.06 8.51
CA LEU A 21 -11.63 28.31 9.90
C LEU A 21 -10.54 29.37 10.01
N LEU A 22 -9.52 29.33 9.14
CA LEU A 22 -8.44 30.32 9.17
C LEU A 22 -8.87 31.71 8.67
N ARG A 23 -10.06 31.86 8.08
CA ARG A 23 -10.63 33.18 7.69
C ARG A 23 -11.40 33.85 8.82
N ASN A 24 -11.65 33.17 9.94
CA ASN A 24 -12.36 33.77 11.05
C ASN A 24 -11.59 35.01 11.57
N PRO A 25 -12.25 36.17 11.77
CA PRO A 25 -11.64 37.36 12.37
C PRO A 25 -11.14 37.14 13.81
N ASP A 26 -11.60 36.08 14.48
CA ASP A 26 -11.11 35.71 15.79
C ASP A 26 -9.67 35.18 15.73
N SER A 27 -8.78 35.81 16.52
CA SER A 27 -7.35 35.47 16.57
C SER A 27 -7.02 34.08 17.13
N CYS A 28 -8.01 33.37 17.68
CA CYS A 28 -7.83 32.05 18.29
C CYS A 28 -9.03 31.15 18.00
N ILE A 29 -8.76 29.98 17.42
CA ILE A 29 -9.77 28.97 17.06
C ILE A 29 -9.53 27.73 17.91
N THR A 30 -10.59 27.24 18.55
CA THR A 30 -10.55 26.00 19.33
C THR A 30 -11.10 24.86 18.49
N VAL A 31 -10.38 23.75 18.46
CA VAL A 31 -10.76 22.52 17.76
C VAL A 31 -10.85 21.37 18.77
N PRO A 32 -11.84 20.48 18.65
CA PRO A 32 -12.03 19.35 19.58
C PRO A 32 -10.98 18.23 19.44
N GLU A 33 -10.19 18.23 18.37
CA GLU A 33 -9.20 17.21 18.02
C GLU A 33 -7.93 17.31 18.89
N THR A 34 -7.22 16.18 18.99
CA THR A 34 -5.97 16.14 19.75
C THR A 34 -4.88 16.97 19.08
N SER A 35 -3.93 17.46 19.87
CA SER A 35 -2.81 18.25 19.36
C SER A 35 -1.96 17.49 18.34
N ASN A 36 -1.88 16.16 18.45
CA ASN A 36 -1.11 15.35 17.51
C ASN A 36 -1.74 15.33 16.12
N LEU A 37 -3.07 15.19 16.04
CA LEU A 37 -3.81 15.18 14.78
C LEU A 37 -3.71 16.54 14.08
N ILE A 38 -3.88 17.62 14.85
CA ILE A 38 -3.71 18.98 14.36
C ILE A 38 -2.29 19.23 13.88
N ASN A 39 -1.27 18.76 14.62
CA ASN A 39 0.11 18.90 14.20
C ASN A 39 0.35 18.23 12.84
N ILE A 40 -0.10 16.98 12.65
CA ILE A 40 0.05 16.26 11.38
C ILE A 40 -0.63 17.00 10.23
N MET A 41 -1.87 17.45 10.43
CA MET A 41 -2.62 18.20 9.40
C MET A 41 -1.96 19.53 9.05
N LEU A 42 -1.40 20.24 10.05
CA LEU A 42 -0.63 21.46 9.82
C LEU A 42 0.65 21.15 9.05
N HIS A 43 1.40 20.13 9.43
CA HIS A 43 2.58 19.71 8.68
C HIS A 43 2.26 19.37 7.21
N ALA A 44 1.11 18.73 6.94
CA ALA A 44 0.62 18.49 5.57
C ALA A 44 0.34 19.79 4.81
N VAL A 45 -0.33 20.76 5.44
CA VAL A 45 -0.59 22.09 4.86
C VAL A 45 0.70 22.88 4.65
N TYR A 46 1.67 22.69 5.55
CA TYR A 46 2.93 23.41 5.50
C TYR A 46 3.94 22.82 4.53
N ASP A 47 3.68 21.62 4.00
CA ASP A 47 4.60 20.78 3.23
C ASP A 47 5.87 20.46 4.03
N ILE A 48 5.68 19.95 5.26
CA ILE A 48 6.76 19.59 6.19
C ILE A 48 6.55 18.15 6.65
N SER A 49 7.63 17.37 6.74
CA SER A 49 7.59 16.01 7.29
C SER A 49 7.16 15.97 8.76
N CYS A 50 6.35 14.98 9.11
CA CYS A 50 5.97 14.67 10.49
C CYS A 50 6.96 13.69 11.15
N SER A 51 7.88 13.10 10.39
CA SER A 51 8.87 12.10 10.84
C SER A 51 9.59 12.44 12.14
N PRO A 52 10.05 13.69 12.39
CA PRO A 52 10.73 14.05 13.63
C PRO A 52 9.89 13.83 14.90
N PHE A 53 8.56 13.87 14.79
CA PHE A 53 7.63 13.66 15.90
C PHE A 53 7.24 12.19 16.09
N GLN A 54 7.69 11.30 15.19
CA GLN A 54 7.44 9.87 15.21
C GLN A 54 5.98 9.51 15.54
N PRO A 55 4.98 10.06 14.82
CA PRO A 55 3.59 9.75 15.09
C PRO A 55 3.32 8.24 14.92
N SER A 56 2.39 7.70 15.73
CA SER A 56 1.90 6.34 15.52
C SER A 56 1.16 6.26 14.19
N ILE A 57 1.13 5.06 13.60
CA ILE A 57 0.38 4.84 12.35
C ILE A 57 -1.10 5.15 12.55
N ASP A 58 -1.69 4.72 13.67
CA ASP A 58 -3.09 5.04 13.99
C ASP A 58 -3.35 6.55 13.98
N THR A 59 -2.43 7.33 14.55
CA THR A 59 -2.54 8.81 14.56
C THR A 59 -2.43 9.39 13.16
N LEU A 60 -1.56 8.85 12.31
CA LEU A 60 -1.45 9.25 10.90
C LEU A 60 -2.74 8.93 10.14
N MET A 61 -3.30 7.73 10.35
CA MET A 61 -4.55 7.32 9.69
C MET A 61 -5.74 8.15 10.15
N ASP A 62 -5.84 8.44 11.45
CA ASP A 62 -6.90 9.29 12.00
C ASP A 62 -6.80 10.73 11.47
N ALA A 63 -5.59 11.26 11.27
CA ALA A 63 -5.40 12.56 10.62
C ALA A 63 -5.85 12.55 9.15
N VAL A 64 -5.57 11.47 8.41
CA VAL A 64 -6.05 11.27 7.03
C VAL A 64 -7.58 11.19 7.00
N ARG A 65 -8.20 10.45 7.92
CA ARG A 65 -9.68 10.33 8.04
C ARG A 65 -10.35 11.66 8.38
N LEU A 66 -9.69 12.51 9.15
CA LEU A 66 -10.18 13.85 9.51
C LEU A 66 -9.91 14.91 8.44
N SER A 67 -9.01 14.66 7.49
CA SER A 67 -8.64 15.62 6.45
C SER A 67 -9.84 16.17 5.64
N PRO A 68 -10.82 15.34 5.23
CA PRO A 68 -12.04 15.84 4.57
C PRO A 68 -12.86 16.82 5.41
N LYS A 69 -12.88 16.68 6.75
CA LYS A 69 -13.63 17.58 7.65
C LYS A 69 -13.13 19.01 7.58
N TYR A 70 -11.84 19.19 7.31
CA TYR A 70 -11.16 20.48 7.20
C TYR A 70 -10.94 20.93 5.76
N ASP A 71 -11.56 20.25 4.80
CA ASP A 71 -11.40 20.52 3.37
C ASP A 71 -9.93 20.48 2.92
N LEU A 72 -9.14 19.63 3.58
CA LEU A 72 -7.78 19.31 3.16
C LEU A 72 -7.88 18.40 1.94
N GLN A 73 -7.84 19.03 0.76
CA GLN A 73 -7.88 18.35 -0.54
C GLN A 73 -6.78 17.29 -0.67
N VAL A 74 -7.04 16.28 -1.52
CA VAL A 74 -6.13 15.17 -1.90
C VAL A 74 -4.72 15.64 -2.23
N LYS A 75 -4.55 16.87 -2.72
CA LYS A 75 -3.24 17.48 -2.99
C LYS A 75 -2.30 17.54 -1.77
N TYR A 76 -2.84 17.58 -0.55
CA TYR A 76 -2.07 17.57 0.71
C TYR A 76 -1.70 16.18 1.21
N ILE A 77 -2.20 15.14 0.53
CA ILE A 77 -1.88 13.72 0.73
C ILE A 77 -1.38 13.15 -0.62
N SER A 78 -0.80 14.02 -1.45
CA SER A 78 -0.17 13.63 -2.71
C SER A 78 1.12 12.86 -2.43
N SER A 79 1.46 11.94 -3.35
CA SER A 79 2.70 11.17 -3.36
C SER A 79 3.99 11.97 -3.31
N SER A 80 3.90 13.27 -3.59
CA SER A 80 5.01 14.22 -3.58
C SER A 80 5.29 14.84 -2.20
N LEU A 81 4.44 14.58 -1.20
CA LEU A 81 4.52 15.24 0.10
C LEU A 81 5.18 14.37 1.16
N PRO A 82 5.91 14.95 2.12
CA PRO A 82 6.62 14.18 3.14
C PRO A 82 5.73 13.30 4.04
N LEU A 83 4.49 13.72 4.30
CA LEU A 83 3.52 12.91 5.06
C LEU A 83 3.23 11.56 4.39
N PHE A 84 3.28 11.54 3.05
CA PHE A 84 3.05 10.37 2.25
C PHE A 84 4.16 9.32 2.40
N ASP A 85 5.42 9.77 2.39
CA ASP A 85 6.58 8.89 2.58
C ASP A 85 6.58 8.26 3.98
N ASP A 86 6.13 9.00 4.99
CA ASP A 86 6.02 8.52 6.37
C ASP A 86 4.97 7.39 6.53
N ILE A 87 3.89 7.42 5.72
CA ILE A 87 2.80 6.43 5.76
C ILE A 87 3.14 5.19 4.92
N ARG A 88 3.60 5.37 3.68
CA ARG A 88 3.79 4.29 2.69
C ARG A 88 4.66 3.14 3.19
N HIS A 89 5.77 3.46 3.87
CA HIS A 89 6.77 2.46 4.23
C HIS A 89 6.36 1.58 5.42
N ARG A 90 5.40 2.00 6.23
CA ARG A 90 5.13 1.38 7.52
C ARG A 90 4.02 0.33 7.47
N MET A 91 2.93 0.58 6.72
CA MET A 91 1.81 -0.36 6.58
C MET A 91 1.06 -0.18 5.26
N PRO A 92 1.51 -0.81 4.16
CA PRO A 92 0.89 -0.62 2.84
C PRO A 92 -0.57 -1.07 2.78
N LEU A 93 -0.94 -2.12 3.53
CA LEU A 93 -2.34 -2.62 3.56
C LEU A 93 -3.30 -1.60 4.18
N LEU A 94 -2.98 -1.10 5.38
CA LEU A 94 -3.80 -0.11 6.08
C LEU A 94 -3.88 1.20 5.29
N THR A 95 -2.77 1.58 4.65
CA THR A 95 -2.70 2.74 3.76
C THR A 95 -3.71 2.61 2.61
N TYR A 96 -3.77 1.45 1.96
CA TYR A 96 -4.74 1.19 0.89
C TYR A 96 -6.18 1.22 1.38
N VAL A 97 -6.46 0.62 2.55
CA VAL A 97 -7.81 0.61 3.15
C VAL A 97 -8.32 2.04 3.31
N VAL A 98 -7.56 2.91 3.97
CA VAL A 98 -7.99 4.30 4.21
C VAL A 98 -7.95 5.14 2.94
N ALA A 99 -6.96 4.94 2.07
CA ALA A 99 -6.94 5.64 0.78
C ALA A 99 -8.20 5.33 -0.04
N SER A 100 -8.58 4.05 -0.09
CA SER A 100 -9.76 3.61 -0.84
C SER A 100 -11.06 4.09 -0.22
N SER A 101 -11.17 4.14 1.11
CA SER A 101 -12.39 4.60 1.81
C SER A 101 -12.69 6.07 1.55
N HIS A 102 -11.66 6.87 1.27
CA HIS A 102 -11.75 8.30 0.97
C HIS A 102 -11.49 8.64 -0.50
N GLU A 103 -11.40 7.64 -1.38
CA GLU A 103 -11.18 7.80 -2.82
C GLU A 103 -9.86 8.53 -3.18
N PHE A 104 -8.82 8.39 -2.36
CA PHE A 104 -7.48 8.90 -2.62
C PHE A 104 -6.72 7.97 -3.58
N GLU A 105 -7.00 8.10 -4.87
CA GLU A 105 -6.53 7.19 -5.92
C GLU A 105 -5.01 7.06 -5.98
N ASP A 106 -4.26 8.17 -5.98
CA ASP A 106 -2.79 8.16 -6.03
C ASP A 106 -2.17 7.37 -4.86
N LEU A 107 -2.75 7.52 -3.67
CA LEU A 107 -2.30 6.83 -2.45
C LEU A 107 -2.62 5.33 -2.51
N ALA A 108 -3.80 4.97 -3.00
CA ALA A 108 -4.17 3.58 -3.21
C ALA A 108 -3.26 2.91 -4.26
N ILE A 109 -2.95 3.58 -5.37
CA ILE A 109 -2.06 3.05 -6.41
C ILE A 109 -0.69 2.74 -5.82
N ILE A 110 -0.10 3.67 -5.10
CA ILE A 110 1.26 3.49 -4.58
C ILE A 110 1.31 2.43 -3.48
N ALA A 111 0.31 2.38 -2.60
CA ALA A 111 0.18 1.31 -1.61
C ALA A 111 0.11 -0.07 -2.30
N SER A 112 -0.62 -0.17 -3.42
CA SER A 112 -0.84 -1.43 -4.14
C SER A 112 0.42 -2.04 -4.78
N VAL A 113 1.47 -1.24 -5.00
CA VAL A 113 2.78 -1.71 -5.49
C VAL A 113 3.41 -2.70 -4.50
N HIS A 114 3.12 -2.56 -3.21
CA HIS A 114 3.69 -3.41 -2.16
C HIS A 114 2.88 -4.69 -1.93
N PHE A 115 1.81 -4.95 -2.69
CA PHE A 115 0.94 -6.12 -2.51
C PHE A 115 1.36 -7.36 -3.29
N LEU A 116 2.64 -7.51 -3.65
CA LEU A 116 3.09 -8.68 -4.43
C LEU A 116 2.88 -10.00 -3.68
N ALA A 117 3.08 -9.99 -2.36
CA ALA A 117 2.91 -11.14 -1.46
C ALA A 117 1.73 -10.95 -0.50
N LEU A 118 0.76 -10.09 -0.84
CA LEU A 118 -0.42 -9.89 -0.01
C LEU A 118 -1.36 -11.08 -0.16
N ASP A 119 -1.58 -11.80 0.94
CA ASP A 119 -2.69 -12.74 1.04
C ASP A 119 -3.97 -11.98 1.42
N ILE A 120 -4.90 -11.85 0.46
CA ILE A 120 -6.20 -11.18 0.68
C ILE A 120 -6.99 -11.86 1.80
N SER A 121 -6.81 -13.18 2.03
CA SER A 121 -7.53 -13.90 3.08
C SER A 121 -7.16 -13.48 4.50
N THR A 122 -6.02 -12.79 4.66
CA THR A 122 -5.57 -12.24 5.96
C THR A 122 -6.23 -10.91 6.32
N MET A 123 -7.01 -10.33 5.40
CA MET A 123 -7.74 -9.09 5.67
C MET A 123 -8.91 -9.36 6.60
N SER A 124 -9.09 -8.50 7.62
CA SER A 124 -10.25 -8.60 8.51
C SER A 124 -11.51 -8.06 7.84
N ASP A 125 -12.67 -8.52 8.31
CA ASP A 125 -13.97 -8.07 7.79
C ASP A 125 -14.11 -6.55 7.90
N GLU A 126 -13.63 -5.94 8.98
CA GLU A 126 -13.67 -4.48 9.17
C GLU A 126 -12.84 -3.73 8.13
N MET A 127 -11.69 -4.28 7.71
CA MET A 127 -10.89 -3.70 6.64
C MET A 127 -11.62 -3.77 5.31
N VAL A 128 -12.26 -4.90 5.02
CA VAL A 128 -12.99 -5.12 3.77
C VAL A 128 -14.22 -4.20 3.69
N GLU A 129 -14.98 -4.07 4.77
CA GLU A 129 -16.13 -3.17 4.87
C GLU A 129 -15.75 -1.69 4.73
N SER A 130 -14.54 -1.33 5.17
CA SER A 130 -14.02 0.04 5.05
C SER A 130 -13.62 0.40 3.61
N ILE A 131 -13.26 -0.59 2.78
CA ILE A 131 -12.79 -0.35 1.41
C ILE A 131 -13.97 0.00 0.51
N ASN A 132 -13.82 1.05 -0.29
CA ASN A 132 -14.79 1.36 -1.33
C ASN A 132 -14.91 0.19 -2.35
N PRO A 133 -16.13 -0.25 -2.73
CA PRO A 133 -16.33 -1.42 -3.59
C PRO A 133 -15.57 -1.38 -4.93
N ILE A 134 -15.35 -0.20 -5.52
CA ILE A 134 -14.58 -0.05 -6.75
C ILE A 134 -13.11 -0.44 -6.52
N TYR A 135 -12.55 0.01 -5.40
CA TYR A 135 -11.17 -0.30 -5.01
C TYR A 135 -11.01 -1.75 -4.56
N LEU A 136 -12.04 -2.34 -3.93
CA LEU A 136 -12.04 -3.76 -3.61
C LEU A 136 -11.98 -4.60 -4.89
N ARG A 137 -12.81 -4.27 -5.90
CA ARG A 137 -12.76 -4.94 -7.21
C ARG A 137 -11.38 -4.79 -7.86
N ARG A 138 -10.82 -3.57 -7.87
CA ARG A 138 -9.48 -3.29 -8.39
C ARG A 138 -8.40 -4.13 -7.70
N LEU A 139 -8.51 -4.33 -6.37
CA LEU A 139 -7.58 -5.18 -5.61
C LEU A 139 -7.66 -6.65 -6.05
N PHE A 140 -8.87 -7.20 -6.19
CA PHE A 140 -9.06 -8.56 -6.70
C PHE A 140 -8.55 -8.73 -8.14
N ASP A 141 -8.87 -7.77 -9.02
CA ASP A 141 -8.39 -7.75 -10.41
C ASP A 141 -6.85 -7.70 -10.45
N LEU A 142 -6.23 -6.86 -9.61
CA LEU A 142 -4.78 -6.73 -9.49
C LEU A 142 -4.12 -8.05 -9.08
N GLN A 143 -4.62 -8.69 -8.02
CA GLN A 143 -4.04 -9.96 -7.55
C GLN A 143 -4.26 -11.10 -8.54
N THR A 144 -5.45 -11.19 -9.13
CA THR A 144 -5.76 -12.17 -10.17
C THR A 144 -4.85 -12.00 -11.38
N SER A 145 -4.66 -10.76 -11.84
CA SER A 145 -3.76 -10.43 -12.95
C SER A 145 -2.30 -10.81 -12.64
N ARG A 146 -1.82 -10.51 -11.44
CA ARG A 146 -0.46 -10.88 -11.00
C ARG A 146 -0.26 -12.39 -10.94
N VAL A 147 -1.20 -13.13 -10.35
CA VAL A 147 -1.17 -14.59 -10.32
C VAL A 147 -1.17 -15.17 -11.74
N ASN A 148 -2.02 -14.65 -12.62
CA ASN A 148 -2.07 -15.11 -14.00
C ASN A 148 -0.79 -14.78 -14.78
N ALA A 149 -0.19 -13.61 -14.55
CA ALA A 149 1.11 -13.25 -15.12
C ALA A 149 2.22 -14.19 -14.61
N PHE A 150 2.23 -14.48 -13.31
CA PHE A 150 3.18 -15.43 -12.72
C PHE A 150 3.03 -16.84 -13.29
N LYS A 151 1.81 -17.36 -13.41
CA LYS A 151 1.55 -18.65 -14.08
C LYS A 151 2.04 -18.70 -15.53
N ARG A 152 1.89 -17.59 -16.28
CA ARG A 152 2.43 -17.48 -17.64
C ARG A 152 3.95 -17.47 -17.68
N LEU A 153 4.62 -16.94 -16.65
CA LEU A 153 6.07 -17.03 -16.53
C LEU A 153 6.49 -18.46 -16.18
N LEU A 154 5.75 -19.12 -15.30
CA LEU A 154 5.99 -20.51 -14.91
C LEU A 154 5.62 -21.53 -15.99
N SER A 155 4.80 -21.18 -16.99
CA SER A 155 4.43 -22.13 -18.05
C SER A 155 5.62 -22.53 -18.93
N VAL A 156 6.69 -21.75 -18.92
CA VAL A 156 7.95 -22.08 -19.58
C VAL A 156 8.90 -22.68 -18.54
N PRO A 157 9.31 -23.95 -18.70
CA PRO A 157 10.31 -24.54 -17.83
C PRO A 157 11.66 -23.83 -17.99
N PRO A 158 12.45 -23.71 -16.91
CA PRO A 158 13.80 -23.15 -16.98
C PRO A 158 14.69 -23.97 -17.92
N GLU A 159 15.67 -23.29 -18.53
CA GLU A 159 16.66 -23.98 -19.37
C GLU A 159 17.45 -25.00 -18.55
N SER A 160 17.71 -26.16 -19.14
CA SER A 160 18.50 -27.19 -18.48
C SER A 160 19.98 -26.81 -18.45
N HIS A 161 20.61 -26.98 -17.31
CA HIS A 161 22.07 -26.88 -17.18
C HIS A 161 22.76 -28.13 -17.75
N LEU A 162 24.08 -28.08 -17.94
CA LEU A 162 24.86 -29.27 -18.31
C LEU A 162 24.76 -30.34 -17.21
N ALA A 163 24.60 -31.61 -17.60
CA ALA A 163 24.41 -32.72 -16.67
C ALA A 163 25.57 -32.80 -15.65
N THR A 164 25.20 -32.93 -14.38
CA THR A 164 26.14 -33.10 -13.26
C THR A 164 25.94 -34.48 -12.61
N PRO A 165 26.89 -34.97 -11.80
CA PRO A 165 26.71 -36.22 -11.05
C PRO A 165 25.51 -36.20 -10.08
N GLU A 166 25.09 -35.00 -9.66
CA GLU A 166 23.96 -34.77 -8.75
C GLU A 166 22.62 -34.60 -9.50
N CYS A 167 22.65 -34.17 -10.77
CA CYS A 167 21.47 -33.93 -11.59
C CYS A 167 21.75 -34.36 -13.04
N ASP A 168 21.37 -35.59 -13.36
CA ASP A 168 21.55 -36.20 -14.68
C ASP A 168 20.41 -35.84 -15.65
N PHE A 169 20.56 -36.24 -16.91
CA PHE A 169 19.57 -35.95 -17.95
C PHE A 169 18.18 -36.55 -17.65
N VAL A 170 18.12 -37.66 -16.89
CA VAL A 170 16.85 -38.31 -16.52
C VAL A 170 16.13 -37.45 -15.47
N ALA A 171 16.84 -36.99 -14.45
CA ALA A 171 16.34 -36.08 -13.43
C ALA A 171 15.87 -34.75 -14.05
N GLN A 172 16.66 -34.16 -14.94
CA GLN A 172 16.30 -32.93 -15.66
C GLN A 172 15.00 -33.09 -16.46
N LYS A 173 14.88 -34.16 -17.25
CA LYS A 173 13.68 -34.42 -18.06
C LYS A 173 12.45 -34.73 -17.20
N SER A 174 12.64 -35.38 -16.05
CA SER A 174 11.58 -35.59 -15.06
C SER A 174 11.09 -34.26 -14.50
N LEU A 175 12.01 -33.37 -14.09
CA LEU A 175 11.69 -32.03 -13.60
C LEU A 175 10.94 -31.22 -14.64
N THR A 176 11.39 -31.19 -15.91
CA THR A 176 10.70 -30.47 -16.99
C THR A 176 9.26 -30.97 -17.21
N ARG A 177 9.02 -32.28 -17.07
CA ARG A 177 7.67 -32.86 -17.19
C ARG A 177 6.78 -32.46 -16.02
N SER A 178 7.31 -32.51 -14.80
CA SER A 178 6.56 -32.11 -13.60
C SER A 178 6.30 -30.60 -13.60
N TRP A 179 7.21 -29.79 -14.13
CA TRP A 179 7.07 -28.33 -14.24
C TRP A 179 5.79 -27.90 -14.97
N ALA A 180 5.47 -28.56 -16.08
CA ALA A 180 4.26 -28.30 -16.86
C ALA A 180 2.97 -28.59 -16.07
N PHE A 181 3.01 -29.56 -15.16
CA PHE A 181 1.88 -29.89 -14.28
C PHE A 181 1.68 -28.82 -13.20
N TYR A 182 2.77 -28.31 -12.62
CA TYR A 182 2.70 -27.31 -11.55
C TYR A 182 2.28 -25.92 -12.04
N ALA A 183 2.63 -25.55 -13.27
CA ALA A 183 2.24 -24.27 -13.86
C ALA A 183 0.70 -24.11 -14.03
N ASP A 184 -0.06 -25.20 -14.04
CA ASP A 184 -1.51 -25.20 -14.19
C ASP A 184 -2.28 -25.12 -12.85
N MET A 185 -1.57 -25.22 -11.71
CA MET A 185 -2.18 -25.26 -10.38
C MET A 185 -2.66 -23.89 -9.88
N THR A 186 -3.47 -23.87 -8.81
CA THR A 186 -3.89 -22.63 -8.13
C THR A 186 -2.74 -21.98 -7.35
N ALA A 187 -2.78 -20.66 -7.13
CA ALA A 187 -1.69 -19.90 -6.51
C ALA A 187 -1.23 -20.46 -5.14
N GLY A 188 -2.17 -20.76 -4.23
CA GLY A 188 -1.83 -21.33 -2.92
C GLY A 188 -1.23 -22.74 -3.00
N THR A 189 -1.56 -23.50 -4.05
CA THR A 189 -0.97 -24.82 -4.29
C THR A 189 0.40 -24.70 -4.94
N ILE A 190 0.65 -23.67 -5.75
CA ILE A 190 1.96 -23.39 -6.32
C ILE A 190 2.98 -23.12 -5.20
N GLU A 191 2.62 -22.28 -4.21
CA GLU A 191 3.50 -21.96 -3.08
C GLU A 191 3.87 -23.19 -2.24
N SER A 192 2.87 -23.97 -1.82
CA SER A 192 3.13 -25.20 -1.04
C SER A 192 3.94 -26.22 -1.82
N THR A 193 3.73 -26.30 -3.13
CA THR A 193 4.44 -27.25 -3.99
C THR A 193 5.90 -26.84 -4.21
N PHE A 194 6.18 -25.54 -4.41
CA PHE A 194 7.56 -25.06 -4.46
C PHE A 194 8.31 -25.29 -3.15
N GLN A 195 7.67 -25.11 -1.99
CA GLN A 195 8.27 -25.43 -0.70
C GLN A 195 8.61 -26.92 -0.57
N THR A 196 7.78 -27.82 -1.10
CA THR A 196 8.09 -29.27 -1.12
C THR A 196 9.16 -29.66 -2.15
N LEU A 197 9.25 -28.94 -3.27
CA LEU A 197 10.29 -29.17 -4.29
C LEU A 197 11.68 -28.78 -3.78
N ASP A 198 11.79 -27.75 -2.93
CA ASP A 198 13.06 -27.33 -2.32
C ASP A 198 13.67 -28.42 -1.40
N SER A 199 12.84 -29.30 -0.84
CA SER A 199 13.30 -30.43 -0.01
C SER A 199 13.66 -31.70 -0.79
N ASP A 200 13.07 -31.91 -1.97
CA ASP A 200 13.11 -33.23 -2.67
C ASP A 200 13.86 -33.22 -4.03
N VAL A 201 14.31 -32.06 -4.52
CA VAL A 201 14.96 -31.97 -5.84
C VAL A 201 16.49 -31.76 -5.69
N PRO A 202 17.33 -32.69 -6.20
CA PRO A 202 18.79 -32.55 -6.14
C PRO A 202 19.34 -31.51 -7.13
N CYS A 203 18.53 -31.05 -8.09
CA CYS A 203 18.90 -30.01 -9.04
C CYS A 203 18.71 -28.63 -8.39
N ARG A 204 19.81 -27.97 -8.02
CA ARG A 204 19.82 -26.54 -7.70
C ARG A 204 19.85 -25.75 -9.02
N LEU A 205 18.80 -24.95 -9.25
CA LEU A 205 18.73 -24.00 -10.37
C LEU A 205 19.85 -22.95 -10.28
#